data_AF-A0A0F4NRU5-F1
#
_entry.id   AF-A0A0F4NRU5-F1
#
_cell.length_a   1.000
_cell.length_b   1.000
_cell.length_c   1.000
_cell.angle_alpha   90.00
_cell.angle_beta   90.00
_cell.angle_gamma   90.00
#
_symmetry.space_group_name_H-M   'P 1'
#
loop_
_entity.id
_entity.type
_entity.pdbx_description
1 polymer ?
#
loop_
_entity_poly.entity_id
_entity_poly.type
_entity_poly.pdbx_seq_one_letter_code
_entity_poly.pdbx_strand_id
1 'polypeptide(L)'
;MAIAKFSEIEIHRALKGMLAQHPKFPPTLGEFVELLEGRQVDFDAAFWRMIDNKPEGRAEKHVSAKMGFNLRRMADDKARREFKKLLSNAIERERRGELVLDEDLAGKALAKHSVKNANDLAREKASERGLNKPENFRSGSVFERIAKLGQGASA
;
A
#
# COMPACT_ATOMS: atom_id res chain seq x y z
N MET A 1 -6.16 -4.05 -31.67
CA MET A 1 -4.69 -4.11 -31.74
C MET A 1 -4.16 -4.79 -30.49
N ALA A 2 -3.36 -5.86 -30.63
CA ALA A 2 -2.88 -6.67 -29.49
C ALA A 2 -1.94 -5.91 -28.54
N ILE A 3 -1.17 -4.95 -29.06
CA ILE A 3 -0.10 -4.24 -28.32
C ILE A 3 -0.66 -3.18 -27.36
N ALA A 4 -1.85 -2.63 -27.62
CA ALA A 4 -2.46 -1.56 -26.80
C ALA A 4 -2.81 -1.98 -25.37
N LYS A 5 -2.69 -3.28 -25.04
CA LYS A 5 -2.93 -3.84 -23.71
C LYS A 5 -1.68 -3.80 -22.81
N PHE A 6 -0.50 -3.55 -23.38
CA PHE A 6 0.77 -3.57 -22.66
C PHE A 6 1.24 -2.15 -22.35
N SER A 7 1.83 -1.95 -21.17
CA SER A 7 2.37 -0.67 -20.76
C SER A 7 3.66 -0.31 -21.49
N GLU A 8 3.98 0.98 -21.59
CA GLU A 8 5.18 1.47 -22.27
C GLU A 8 6.48 0.92 -21.68
N ILE A 9 6.52 0.76 -20.35
CA ILE A 9 7.65 0.14 -19.63
C ILE A 9 7.80 -1.32 -20.04
N GLU A 10 6.70 -2.01 -20.29
CA GLU A 10 6.72 -3.40 -20.72
C GLU A 10 7.29 -3.55 -22.11
N ILE A 11 6.88 -2.67 -23.03
CA ILE A 11 7.37 -2.59 -24.40
C ILE A 11 8.87 -2.28 -24.40
N HIS A 12 9.32 -1.26 -23.65
CA HIS A 12 10.74 -0.91 -23.57
C HIS A 12 11.61 -2.02 -22.97
N ARG A 13 11.12 -2.73 -21.95
CA ARG A 13 11.87 -3.85 -21.36
C ARG A 13 11.96 -5.03 -22.32
N ALA A 14 10.88 -5.36 -23.03
CA ALA A 14 10.89 -6.41 -24.05
C ALA A 14 11.87 -6.06 -25.18
N LEU A 15 11.83 -4.82 -25.69
CA LEU A 15 12.79 -4.33 -26.67
C LEU A 15 14.24 -4.43 -26.19
N LYS A 16 14.54 -4.06 -24.94
CA LYS A 16 15.89 -4.21 -24.37
C LYS A 16 16.33 -5.68 -24.27
N GLY A 17 15.45 -6.57 -23.82
CA GLY A 17 15.73 -8.01 -23.75
C GLY A 17 15.99 -8.62 -25.12
N MET A 18 15.26 -8.17 -26.13
CA MET A 18 15.47 -8.55 -27.52
C MET A 18 16.78 -8.04 -28.10
N LEU A 19 17.08 -6.75 -27.89
CA LEU A 19 18.35 -6.16 -28.36
C LEU A 19 19.56 -6.88 -27.75
N ALA A 20 19.46 -7.36 -26.51
CA ALA A 20 20.51 -8.13 -25.85
C ALA A 20 20.75 -9.52 -26.50
N GLN A 21 19.76 -10.09 -27.20
CA GLN A 21 19.92 -11.37 -27.91
C GLN A 21 20.54 -11.22 -29.30
N HIS A 22 20.89 -10.00 -29.73
CA HIS A 22 21.45 -9.71 -31.06
C HIS A 22 20.72 -10.42 -32.22
N PRO A 23 19.39 -10.30 -32.35
CA PRO A 23 18.65 -10.95 -33.41
C PRO A 23 19.07 -10.37 -34.77
N LYS A 24 19.26 -11.25 -35.75
CA LYS A 24 19.69 -10.90 -37.10
C LYS A 24 18.62 -10.12 -37.88
N PHE A 25 17.36 -10.23 -37.45
CA PHE A 25 16.19 -9.54 -38.00
C PHE A 25 15.25 -9.12 -36.87
N PRO A 26 14.48 -8.03 -37.03
CA PRO A 26 13.44 -7.67 -36.08
C PRO A 26 12.38 -8.79 -36.03
N PRO A 27 11.81 -9.09 -34.85
CA PRO A 27 10.78 -10.10 -34.71
C PRO A 27 9.54 -9.75 -35.51
N THR A 28 8.79 -10.79 -35.85
CA THR A 28 7.41 -10.62 -36.27
C THR A 28 6.55 -10.10 -35.10
N LEU A 29 5.42 -9.47 -35.42
CA LEU A 29 4.49 -8.97 -34.41
C LEU A 29 4.00 -10.10 -33.47
N GLY A 30 3.83 -11.31 -34.00
CA GLY A 30 3.43 -12.49 -33.22
C GLY A 30 4.51 -12.90 -32.22
N GLU A 31 5.75 -13.06 -32.66
CA GLU A 31 6.90 -13.37 -31.78
C GLU A 31 7.11 -12.28 -30.72
N PHE A 32 6.90 -11.01 -31.08
CA PHE A 32 7.00 -9.90 -30.13
C PHE A 32 5.89 -9.95 -29.06
N VAL A 33 4.67 -10.30 -29.46
CA VAL A 33 3.54 -10.48 -28.53
C VAL A 33 3.78 -11.70 -27.65
N GLU A 34 4.29 -12.82 -28.18
CA GLU A 34 4.68 -13.98 -27.38
C GLU A 34 5.79 -13.65 -26.37
N LEU A 35 6.74 -12.80 -26.74
CA LEU A 35 7.78 -12.31 -25.82
C LEU A 35 7.20 -11.43 -24.70
N LEU A 36 6.17 -10.65 -25.02
CA LEU A 36 5.43 -9.82 -24.06
C LEU A 36 4.52 -10.66 -23.14
N GLU A 37 3.92 -11.74 -23.67
CA GLU A 37 3.04 -12.65 -22.94
C GLU A 37 3.81 -13.64 -22.08
N GLY A 38 4.96 -14.14 -22.57
CA GLY A 38 5.88 -15.06 -21.90
C GLY A 38 6.69 -14.43 -20.76
N ARG A 39 6.33 -13.22 -20.35
CA ARG A 39 7.04 -12.41 -19.36
C ARG A 39 7.08 -13.11 -18.01
N GLN A 40 8.21 -13.73 -17.70
CA GLN A 40 8.61 -14.05 -16.33
C GLN A 40 8.80 -12.73 -15.59
N VAL A 41 7.82 -12.39 -14.75
CA VAL A 41 7.97 -11.30 -13.78
C VAL A 41 9.10 -11.70 -12.84
N ASP A 42 10.17 -10.90 -12.80
CA ASP A 42 11.21 -11.07 -11.80
C ASP A 42 10.68 -10.56 -10.44
N PHE A 43 10.09 -11.50 -9.70
CA PHE A 43 9.49 -11.23 -8.39
C PHE A 43 10.52 -10.83 -7.34
N ASP A 44 11.76 -11.34 -7.43
CA ASP A 44 12.81 -11.01 -6.47
C ASP A 44 13.32 -9.59 -6.70
N ALA A 45 13.58 -9.21 -7.95
CA ALA A 45 13.95 -7.83 -8.26
C ALA A 45 12.83 -6.83 -7.93
N ALA A 46 11.56 -7.21 -8.18
CA ALA A 46 10.41 -6.41 -7.80
C ALA A 46 10.26 -6.27 -6.27
N PHE A 47 10.60 -7.31 -5.52
CA PHE A 47 10.59 -7.26 -4.06
C PHE A 47 11.65 -6.28 -3.54
N TRP A 48 12.87 -6.34 -4.05
CA TRP A 48 13.93 -5.39 -3.69
C TRP A 48 13.54 -3.94 -4.01
N ARG A 49 12.97 -3.70 -5.19
CA ARG A 49 12.41 -2.38 -5.55
C ARG A 49 11.37 -1.88 -4.55
N MET A 50 10.48 -2.77 -4.08
CA MET A 50 9.49 -2.42 -3.06
C MET A 50 10.14 -2.05 -1.72
N ILE A 51 11.21 -2.75 -1.30
CA ILE A 51 11.95 -2.42 -0.08
C ILE A 51 12.62 -1.05 -0.21
N ASP A 52 13.22 -0.76 -1.37
CA ASP A 52 13.89 0.50 -1.67
C ASP A 52 12.94 1.69 -1.91
N ASN A 53 11.63 1.48 -1.81
CA ASN A 53 10.57 2.46 -2.16
C ASN A 53 10.64 2.94 -3.63
N LYS A 54 11.12 2.10 -4.55
CA LYS A 54 11.18 2.37 -5.99
C LYS A 54 10.37 1.36 -6.82
N PRO A 55 9.07 1.14 -6.53
CA PRO A 55 8.26 0.21 -7.31
C PRO A 55 8.06 0.69 -8.75
N GLU A 56 8.13 -0.23 -9.71
CA GLU A 56 7.97 0.04 -11.14
C GLU A 56 6.63 -0.51 -11.67
N GLY A 57 5.91 0.31 -12.45
CA GLY A 57 4.62 -0.10 -13.03
C GLY A 57 3.45 0.01 -12.05
N ARG A 58 2.22 -0.19 -12.54
CA ARG A 58 1.00 0.02 -11.74
C ARG A 58 0.81 -1.09 -10.71
N ALA A 59 1.01 -2.35 -11.08
CA ALA A 59 0.89 -3.48 -10.16
C ALA A 59 1.86 -3.39 -8.96
N GLU A 60 3.15 -3.09 -9.17
CA GLU A 60 4.11 -2.96 -8.06
C GLU A 60 3.75 -1.78 -7.15
N LYS A 61 3.36 -0.63 -7.73
CA LYS A 61 2.90 0.54 -6.96
C LYS A 61 1.69 0.20 -6.09
N HIS A 62 0.71 -0.51 -6.63
CA HIS A 62 -0.48 -0.93 -5.89
C HIS A 62 -0.15 -1.82 -4.70
N VAL A 63 0.70 -2.84 -4.91
CA VAL A 63 1.10 -3.77 -3.84
C VAL A 63 1.94 -3.05 -2.78
N SER A 64 2.87 -2.18 -3.20
CA SER A 64 3.72 -1.40 -2.30
C SER A 64 2.91 -0.45 -1.42
N ALA A 65 1.94 0.27 -2.00
CA ALA A 65 1.10 1.22 -1.26
C ALA A 65 0.22 0.51 -0.22
N LYS A 66 -0.43 -0.60 -0.62
CA LYS A 66 -1.43 -1.26 0.21
C LYS A 66 -0.83 -2.21 1.25
N MET A 67 0.23 -2.93 0.89
CA MET A 67 0.77 -4.05 1.68
C MET A 67 2.26 -3.91 2.02
N GLY A 68 2.96 -2.89 1.49
CA GLY A 68 4.40 -2.72 1.71
C GLY A 68 4.78 -2.61 3.19
N PHE A 69 3.98 -1.90 4.00
CA PHE A 69 4.22 -1.79 5.44
C PHE A 69 4.16 -3.15 6.16
N ASN A 70 3.19 -3.99 5.82
CA ASN A 70 3.04 -5.31 6.42
C ASN A 70 4.19 -6.24 5.98
N LEU A 71 4.54 -6.21 4.69
CA LEU A 71 5.59 -7.05 4.13
C LEU A 71 6.97 -6.78 4.76
N ARG A 72 7.29 -5.51 5.06
CA ARG A 72 8.55 -5.12 5.73
C ARG A 72 8.68 -5.62 7.18
N ARG A 73 7.57 -5.98 7.82
CA ARG A 73 7.55 -6.44 9.23
C ARG A 73 7.54 -7.96 9.36
N MET A 74 7.37 -8.67 8.25
CA MET A 74 7.36 -10.12 8.21
C MET A 74 8.79 -10.64 8.04
N ALA A 75 9.03 -11.89 8.43
CA ALA A 75 10.28 -12.58 8.11
C ALA A 75 10.46 -12.68 6.58
N ASP A 76 11.68 -12.48 6.10
CA ASP A 76 12.02 -12.35 4.67
C ASP A 76 11.43 -13.46 3.79
N ASP A 77 11.59 -14.73 4.18
CA ASP A 77 11.07 -15.86 3.41
C ASP A 77 9.56 -15.81 3.24
N LYS A 78 8.85 -15.39 4.27
CA LYS A 78 7.39 -15.26 4.26
C LYS A 78 6.97 -14.02 3.47
N ALA A 79 7.70 -12.92 3.61
CA ALA A 79 7.46 -11.67 2.89
C ALA A 79 7.60 -11.88 1.38
N ARG A 80 8.65 -12.59 0.92
CA ARG A 80 8.86 -12.90 -0.51
C ARG A 80 7.74 -13.75 -1.10
N ARG A 81 7.31 -14.80 -0.39
CA ARG A 81 6.21 -15.67 -0.84
C ARG A 81 4.89 -14.91 -0.95
N GLU A 82 4.57 -14.09 0.04
CA GLU A 82 3.34 -13.29 0.03
C GLU A 82 3.40 -12.19 -1.03
N PHE A 83 4.54 -11.51 -1.17
CA PHE A 83 4.74 -10.52 -2.22
C PHE A 83 4.53 -11.12 -3.61
N LYS A 84 5.10 -12.31 -3.88
CA LYS A 84 4.89 -13.00 -5.15
C LYS A 84 3.41 -13.23 -5.47
N LYS A 85 2.64 -13.75 -4.50
CA LYS A 85 1.18 -13.96 -4.66
C LYS A 85 0.45 -12.66 -4.92
N LEU A 86 0.75 -11.62 -4.14
CA LEU A 86 0.11 -10.31 -4.24
C LEU A 86 0.41 -9.65 -5.59
N LEU A 87 1.66 -9.69 -6.03
CA LEU A 87 2.07 -9.12 -7.30
C LEU A 87 1.45 -9.86 -8.49
N SER A 88 1.42 -11.20 -8.47
CA SER A 88 0.73 -11.98 -9.51
C SER A 88 -0.75 -11.60 -9.61
N ASN A 89 -1.44 -11.49 -8.48
CA ASN A 89 -2.85 -11.09 -8.45
C ASN A 89 -3.06 -9.65 -8.96
N ALA A 90 -2.14 -8.73 -8.62
CA ALA A 90 -2.21 -7.35 -9.08
C ALA A 90 -1.99 -7.24 -10.60
N ILE A 91 -1.07 -8.02 -11.16
CA ILE A 91 -0.82 -8.08 -12.60
C ILE A 91 -2.03 -8.63 -13.35
N GLU A 92 -2.66 -9.69 -12.83
CA GLU A 92 -3.88 -10.23 -13.43
C GLU A 92 -5.04 -9.23 -13.39
N ARG A 93 -5.17 -8.45 -12.31
CA ARG A 93 -6.15 -7.35 -12.23
C ARG A 93 -5.83 -6.21 -13.19
N GLU A 94 -4.55 -5.90 -13.38
CA GLU A 94 -4.11 -4.90 -14.36
C GLU A 94 -4.46 -5.33 -15.78
N ARG A 95 -4.20 -6.60 -16.13
CA ARG A 95 -4.58 -7.19 -17.43
C ARG A 95 -6.08 -7.14 -17.70
N ARG A 96 -6.90 -7.23 -16.65
CA ARG A 96 -8.37 -7.11 -16.74
C ARG A 96 -8.87 -5.67 -16.71
N GLY A 97 -8.01 -4.69 -16.45
CA GLY A 97 -8.39 -3.28 -16.27
C GLY A 97 -9.10 -2.99 -14.95
N GLU A 98 -9.03 -3.88 -13.97
CA GLU A 98 -9.69 -3.77 -12.66
C GLU A 98 -8.77 -3.15 -11.59
N LEU A 99 -7.51 -2.85 -11.93
CA LEU A 99 -6.53 -2.32 -10.99
C LEU A 99 -6.74 -0.81 -10.76
N VAL A 100 -7.34 -0.49 -9.62
CA VAL A 100 -7.54 0.87 -9.14
C VAL A 100 -6.36 1.29 -8.25
N LEU A 101 -5.69 2.39 -8.61
CA LEU A 101 -4.66 3.03 -7.79
C LEU A 101 -5.25 4.15 -6.94
N ASP A 102 -4.55 4.52 -5.87
CA ASP A 102 -4.94 5.66 -5.02
C ASP A 102 -4.94 6.98 -5.81
N GLU A 103 -4.06 7.12 -6.80
CA GLU A 103 -4.05 8.24 -7.75
C GLU A 103 -5.36 8.33 -8.55
N ASP A 104 -5.93 7.18 -8.95
CA ASP A 104 -7.24 7.11 -9.63
C ASP A 104 -8.40 7.45 -8.68
N LEU A 105 -8.15 7.38 -7.37
CA LEU A 105 -9.10 7.68 -6.29
C LEU A 105 -8.90 9.07 -5.69
N ALA A 106 -7.86 9.82 -6.07
CA ALA A 106 -7.46 11.09 -5.44
C ALA A 106 -8.52 12.21 -5.54
N GLY A 107 -9.61 12.02 -6.29
CA GLY A 107 -10.79 12.89 -6.31
C GLY A 107 -11.95 12.44 -5.40
N LYS A 108 -11.87 11.28 -4.75
CA LYS A 108 -12.88 10.81 -3.80
C LYS A 108 -12.54 11.38 -2.44
N ALA A 109 -13.30 12.41 -2.05
CA ALA A 109 -13.25 13.04 -0.74
C ALA A 109 -13.10 12.01 0.39
N LEU A 110 -12.38 12.39 1.46
CA LEU A 110 -12.40 11.69 2.75
C LEU A 110 -13.82 11.25 3.05
N ALA A 111 -13.99 10.03 3.58
CA ALA A 111 -15.31 9.51 3.90
C ALA A 111 -16.10 10.57 4.68
N LYS A 112 -17.28 10.96 4.16
CA LYS A 112 -18.14 12.00 4.77
C LYS A 112 -18.44 11.75 6.25
N HIS A 113 -18.33 10.49 6.67
CA HIS A 113 -18.54 10.06 8.04
C HIS A 113 -17.22 9.54 8.61
N SER A 114 -16.44 10.44 9.23
CA SER A 114 -15.37 10.04 10.15
C SER A 114 -16.03 9.50 11.42
N VAL A 115 -15.96 8.20 11.64
CA VAL A 115 -16.46 7.58 12.87
C VAL A 115 -15.48 7.92 13.98
N LYS A 116 -15.93 8.74 14.94
CA LYS A 116 -15.14 9.01 16.16
C LYS A 116 -14.95 7.70 16.93
N ASN A 117 -13.74 7.45 17.40
CA ASN A 117 -13.45 6.32 18.28
C ASN A 117 -14.32 6.41 19.54
N ALA A 118 -14.86 5.28 20.01
CA ALA A 118 -15.68 5.22 21.22
C ALA A 118 -14.93 5.74 22.45
N ASN A 119 -13.62 5.48 22.53
CA ASN A 119 -12.76 5.98 23.61
C ASN A 119 -12.60 7.50 23.54
N ASP A 120 -12.44 8.06 22.35
CA ASP A 120 -12.31 9.52 22.17
C ASP A 120 -13.62 10.22 22.53
N LEU A 121 -14.76 9.69 22.10
CA LEU A 121 -16.08 10.16 22.51
C LEU A 121 -16.28 10.11 24.03
N ALA A 122 -15.85 9.04 24.69
CA ALA A 122 -15.94 8.92 26.14
C ALA A 122 -15.04 9.95 26.84
N ARG A 123 -13.83 10.19 26.32
CA ARG A 123 -12.88 11.17 26.84
C ARG A 123 -13.38 12.60 26.65
N GLU A 124 -13.91 12.93 25.47
CA GLU A 124 -14.56 14.23 25.18
C GLU A 124 -15.72 14.46 26.16
N LYS A 125 -16.65 13.51 26.29
CA LYS A 125 -17.79 13.60 27.23
C LYS A 125 -17.36 13.71 28.69
N ALA A 126 -16.29 13.02 29.09
CA ALA A 126 -15.76 13.12 30.44
C ALA A 126 -15.17 14.51 30.71
N SER A 127 -14.50 15.11 29.72
CA SER A 127 -13.98 16.47 29.79
C SER A 127 -15.11 17.52 29.83
N GLU A 128 -16.15 17.36 29.00
CA GLU A 128 -17.34 18.23 29.01
C GLU A 128 -18.05 18.23 30.36
N ARG A 129 -18.17 17.07 30.99
CA ARG A 129 -18.75 16.92 32.34
C ARG A 129 -17.81 17.38 33.46
N GLY A 130 -16.60 17.83 33.13
CA GLY A 130 -15.60 18.27 34.10
C GLY A 130 -15.04 17.15 34.98
N LEU A 131 -15.19 15.88 34.59
CA LEU A 131 -14.67 14.73 35.35
C LEU A 131 -13.14 14.62 35.29
N ASN A 132 -12.49 15.49 34.54
CA ASN A 132 -11.04 15.70 34.51
C ASN A 132 -10.57 16.80 35.48
N LYS A 133 -11.48 17.50 36.18
CA LYS A 133 -11.14 18.55 37.15
C LYS A 133 -11.20 17.99 38.58
N PRO A 134 -10.10 18.06 39.37
CA PRO A 134 -10.07 17.59 40.75
C PRO A 134 -11.14 18.25 41.64
N GLU A 135 -11.45 19.51 41.36
CA GLU A 135 -12.41 20.35 42.10
C GLU A 135 -13.82 19.77 42.11
N ASN A 136 -14.16 18.94 41.12
CA ASN A 136 -15.48 18.31 41.01
C ASN A 136 -15.62 17.04 41.86
N PHE A 137 -14.55 16.61 42.53
CA PHE A 137 -14.55 15.43 43.39
C PHE A 137 -14.38 15.82 44.86
N ARG A 138 -14.93 14.99 45.74
CA ARG A 138 -14.77 15.16 47.19
C ARG A 138 -13.28 15.17 47.54
N SER A 139 -12.87 16.17 48.34
CA SER A 139 -11.50 16.28 48.87
C SER A 139 -11.06 15.01 49.59
N GLY A 140 -9.87 14.50 49.26
CA GLY A 140 -9.27 13.26 49.73
C GLY A 140 -9.73 11.99 49.00
N SER A 141 -10.66 12.08 48.05
CA SER A 141 -11.19 10.89 47.36
C SER A 141 -10.18 10.27 46.39
N VAL A 142 -10.39 8.99 46.06
CA VAL A 142 -9.62 8.30 45.02
C VAL A 142 -9.78 8.99 43.66
N PHE A 143 -10.98 9.47 43.35
CA PHE A 143 -11.26 10.17 42.10
C PHE A 143 -10.56 11.53 41.99
N GLU A 144 -10.47 12.29 43.07
CA GLU A 144 -9.68 13.54 43.09
C GLU A 144 -8.20 13.27 42.82
N ARG A 145 -7.63 12.22 43.43
CA ARG A 145 -6.22 11.84 43.22
C ARG A 145 -5.95 11.38 41.79
N ILE A 146 -6.86 10.59 41.20
CA ILE A 146 -6.76 10.17 39.80
C ILE A 146 -6.85 11.38 38.85
N ALA A 147 -7.77 12.31 39.11
CA ALA A 147 -7.88 13.55 38.33
C ALA A 147 -6.62 14.41 38.42
N LYS A 148 -6.03 14.57 39.63
CA LYS A 148 -4.75 15.27 39.83
C LYS A 148 -3.59 14.61 39.09
N LEU A 149 -3.51 13.28 39.11
CA LEU A 149 -2.50 12.52 38.35
C LEU A 149 -2.68 12.73 36.84
N GLY A 150 -3.92 12.75 36.35
CA GLY A 150 -4.22 13.02 34.94
C GLY A 150 -3.82 14.42 34.46
N GLN A 151 -3.81 15.42 35.36
CA GLN A 151 -3.33 16.77 35.07
C GLN A 151 -1.81 16.89 35.06
N GLY A 152 -1.12 16.12 35.93
CA GLY A 152 0.34 16.16 36.06
C GLY A 152 1.13 15.43 34.96
N ALA A 153 0.48 14.58 34.16
CA ALA A 153 1.11 13.82 33.08
C ALA A 153 1.15 14.56 31.71
N SER A 154 0.67 15.82 31.66
CA SER A 154 0.61 16.63 30.43
C SER A 154 1.68 17.74 30.37
N ALA A 155 2.79 17.57 31.09
CA ALA A 155 3.96 18.47 31.08
C ALA A 155 5.18 17.76 30.47
#